data_AF-A0A1Q8BU65-F1
#
_entry.id   AF-A0A1Q8BU65-F1
#
_cell.length_a   1.000
_cell.length_b   1.000
_cell.length_c   1.000
_cell.angle_alpha   90.00
_cell.angle_beta   90.00
_cell.angle_gamma   90.00
#
_symmetry.space_group_name_H-M   'P 1'
#
loop_
_entity.id
_entity.type
_entity.pdbx_description
1 polymer ?
#
loop_
_entity_poly.entity_id
_entity_poly.type
_entity_poly.pdbx_seq_one_letter_code
_entity_poly.pdbx_strand_id
1 'polypeptide(L)'
;MSDGFDVSVEELRRHAAAVGDLAGQVSSAGAATPPPVGGDAFSTIGAFFTQALVSAGEQLREALETGTRSVADVQTGLSAVADVYERVDDTHAQLLRIVDEGGGASPEPRTDATRSAAPADPATGAVQQAGVVPVGLTGPVQAPPGQRAKAIAVLQRISKENPVSVATVALPEVRWLYSWAKDNLSAKIGDHYERDIPHLLSRPPTDANLREVVETETRFWHSTEGNWAGRMLSADDRFDRLVNSRTEWLNAMPPAERDRIARELGVQLGR
;
A
#
# COMPACT_ATOMS: atom_id res chain seq x y z
N MET A 1 1.83 6.36 -33.96
CA MET A 1 0.41 6.24 -33.57
C MET A 1 0.39 5.17 -32.51
N SER A 2 0.28 5.56 -31.25
CA SER A 2 0.16 4.62 -30.13
C SER A 2 -1.21 3.96 -30.22
N ASP A 3 -1.26 2.63 -30.22
CA ASP A 3 -2.52 1.91 -29.97
C ASP A 3 -3.11 2.48 -28.68
N GLY A 4 -4.27 3.13 -28.81
CA GLY A 4 -4.98 3.69 -27.67
C GLY A 4 -5.35 2.56 -26.72
N PHE A 5 -5.30 2.82 -25.41
CA PHE A 5 -5.86 1.92 -24.42
C PHE A 5 -7.39 1.90 -24.61
N ASP A 6 -7.89 0.90 -25.32
CA ASP A 6 -9.32 0.60 -25.42
C ASP A 6 -9.74 -0.17 -24.16
N VAL A 7 -10.36 0.54 -23.22
CA VAL A 7 -10.83 -0.04 -21.96
C VAL A 7 -12.33 -0.24 -22.08
N SER A 8 -12.75 -1.50 -22.22
CA SER A 8 -14.16 -1.87 -22.26
C SER A 8 -14.80 -1.72 -20.87
N VAL A 9 -15.70 -0.75 -20.73
CA VAL A 9 -16.50 -0.53 -19.50
C VAL A 9 -17.29 -1.78 -19.12
N GLU A 10 -17.77 -2.52 -20.12
CA GLU A 10 -18.49 -3.78 -19.93
C GLU A 10 -17.58 -4.87 -19.36
N GLU A 11 -16.32 -4.94 -19.79
CA GLU A 11 -15.34 -5.87 -19.25
C GLU A 11 -14.97 -5.55 -17.79
N LEU A 12 -14.82 -4.26 -17.47
CA LEU A 12 -14.63 -3.78 -16.09
C LEU A 12 -15.78 -4.18 -15.17
N ARG A 13 -17.03 -3.97 -15.59
CA ARG A 13 -18.23 -4.36 -14.83
C ARG A 13 -18.30 -5.88 -14.63
N ARG A 14 -17.99 -6.66 -15.66
CA ARG A 14 -17.93 -8.13 -15.58
C ARG A 14 -16.85 -8.61 -14.59
N HIS A 15 -15.68 -7.98 -14.60
CA HIS A 15 -14.60 -8.32 -13.69
C HIS A 15 -14.97 -7.98 -12.24
N ALA A 16 -15.57 -6.81 -12.00
CA ALA A 16 -16.06 -6.42 -10.68
C ALA A 16 -17.12 -7.40 -10.13
N ALA A 17 -18.02 -7.89 -10.97
CA ALA A 17 -19.00 -8.90 -10.59
C ALA A 17 -18.35 -10.25 -10.21
N ALA A 18 -17.41 -10.73 -11.02
CA ALA A 18 -16.68 -11.99 -10.74
C ALA A 18 -15.88 -11.91 -9.43
N VAL A 19 -15.33 -10.74 -9.13
CA VAL A 19 -14.62 -10.44 -7.89
C VAL A 19 -15.58 -10.47 -6.68
N GLY A 20 -16.79 -9.90 -6.82
CA GLY A 20 -17.86 -10.00 -5.82
C GLY A 20 -18.31 -11.44 -5.54
N ASP A 21 -18.49 -12.24 -6.60
CA ASP A 21 -18.86 -13.66 -6.48
C ASP A 21 -17.79 -14.46 -5.72
N LEU A 22 -16.50 -14.21 -6.01
CA LEU A 22 -15.39 -14.85 -5.31
C LEU A 22 -15.38 -14.48 -3.81
N ALA A 23 -15.62 -13.22 -3.46
CA ALA A 23 -15.77 -12.83 -2.06
C ALA A 23 -16.95 -13.54 -1.36
N GLY A 24 -18.07 -13.72 -2.05
CA GLY A 24 -19.20 -14.51 -1.55
C GLY A 24 -18.83 -15.97 -1.29
N GLN A 25 -18.07 -16.59 -2.18
CA GLN A 25 -17.56 -17.95 -2.01
C GLN A 25 -16.61 -18.06 -0.81
N VAL A 26 -15.69 -17.10 -0.66
CA VAL A 26 -14.76 -17.03 0.49
C VAL A 26 -15.52 -16.85 1.81
N SER A 27 -16.51 -15.96 1.84
CA SER A 27 -17.35 -15.73 3.03
C SER A 27 -18.15 -16.97 3.44
N SER A 28 -18.72 -17.69 2.46
CA SER A 28 -19.49 -18.91 2.71
C SER A 28 -18.59 -20.08 3.16
N ALA A 29 -17.38 -20.19 2.60
CA ALA A 29 -16.37 -21.14 3.07
C ALA A 29 -15.96 -20.86 4.52
N GLY A 30 -15.78 -19.58 4.89
CA GLY A 30 -15.51 -19.17 6.26
C GLY A 30 -16.65 -19.55 7.22
N ALA A 31 -17.91 -19.38 6.80
CA ALA A 31 -19.08 -19.74 7.58
C ALA A 31 -19.28 -21.26 7.73
N ALA A 32 -18.78 -22.06 6.78
CA ALA A 32 -18.84 -23.52 6.82
C ALA A 32 -17.81 -24.17 7.75
N THR A 33 -16.94 -23.36 8.39
CA THR A 33 -15.96 -23.87 9.34
C THR A 33 -16.68 -24.41 10.59
N PRO A 34 -16.52 -25.69 10.96
CA PRO A 34 -17.22 -26.25 12.10
C PRO A 34 -16.84 -25.50 13.39
N PRO A 35 -17.78 -25.35 14.34
CA PRO A 35 -17.49 -24.70 15.60
C PRO A 35 -16.35 -25.45 16.33
N PRO A 36 -15.48 -24.73 17.06
CA PRO A 36 -14.40 -25.37 17.80
C PRO A 36 -14.97 -26.43 18.73
N VAL A 37 -14.38 -27.63 18.68
CA VAL A 37 -14.77 -28.78 19.51
C VAL A 37 -14.59 -28.39 20.98
N GLY A 38 -15.66 -28.50 21.78
CA GLY A 38 -15.70 -28.03 23.17
C GLY A 38 -14.54 -28.56 24.02
N GLY A 39 -13.94 -27.66 24.82
CA GLY A 39 -12.67 -27.84 25.52
C GLY A 39 -12.61 -28.93 26.59
N ASP A 40 -13.73 -29.58 26.91
CA ASP A 40 -13.79 -30.62 27.95
C ASP A 40 -13.32 -32.01 27.47
N ALA A 41 -13.04 -32.17 26.17
CA ALA A 41 -12.67 -33.47 25.59
C ALA A 41 -11.19 -33.83 25.73
N PHE A 42 -10.32 -32.92 26.18
CA PHE A 42 -8.87 -33.16 26.18
C PHE A 42 -8.20 -32.79 27.51
N SER A 43 -7.20 -33.60 27.90
CA SER A 43 -6.34 -33.36 29.08
C SER A 43 -5.66 -31.98 29.06
N THR A 44 -5.01 -31.58 30.16
CA THR A 44 -4.26 -30.30 30.28
C THR A 44 -3.31 -30.03 29.09
N ILE A 45 -2.75 -31.07 28.45
CA ILE A 45 -1.93 -30.93 27.24
C ILE A 45 -2.78 -30.54 26.02
N GLY A 46 -3.96 -31.13 25.87
CA GLY A 46 -4.87 -30.79 24.76
C GLY A 46 -5.53 -29.42 24.91
N ALA A 47 -5.69 -28.90 26.13
CA ALA A 47 -6.16 -27.52 26.34
C ALA A 47 -5.26 -26.48 25.64
N PHE A 48 -3.93 -26.69 25.65
CA PHE A 48 -2.99 -25.83 24.92
C PHE A 48 -3.16 -25.91 23.40
N PHE A 49 -3.32 -27.12 22.84
CA PHE A 49 -3.55 -27.28 21.40
C PHE A 49 -4.89 -26.69 20.96
N THR A 50 -5.94 -26.84 21.75
CA THR A 50 -7.23 -26.22 21.48
C THR A 50 -7.12 -24.71 21.48
N GLN A 51 -6.41 -24.11 22.44
CA GLN A 51 -6.23 -22.66 22.49
C GLN A 51 -5.40 -22.13 21.31
N ALA A 52 -4.38 -22.87 20.88
CA ALA A 52 -3.62 -22.54 19.67
C ALA A 52 -4.49 -22.63 18.40
N LEU A 53 -5.34 -23.65 18.28
CA LEU A 53 -6.26 -23.80 17.14
C LEU A 53 -7.36 -22.74 17.13
N VAL A 54 -7.90 -22.36 18.29
CA VAL A 54 -8.88 -21.26 18.41
C VAL A 54 -8.23 -19.94 17.99
N SER A 55 -7.04 -19.63 18.49
CA SER A 55 -6.32 -18.41 18.12
C SER A 55 -5.98 -18.38 16.63
N ALA A 56 -5.49 -19.48 16.06
CA ALA A 56 -5.24 -19.59 14.62
C ALA A 56 -6.53 -19.43 13.79
N GLY A 57 -7.66 -19.96 14.28
CA GLY A 57 -8.97 -19.81 13.65
C GLY A 57 -9.50 -18.38 13.69
N GLU A 58 -9.26 -17.65 14.78
CA GLU A 58 -9.59 -16.22 14.88
C GLU A 58 -8.76 -15.38 13.91
N GLN A 59 -7.44 -15.61 13.85
CA GLN A 59 -6.55 -14.94 12.89
C GLN A 59 -6.95 -15.23 11.43
N LEU A 60 -7.34 -16.48 11.14
CA LEU A 60 -7.83 -16.85 9.80
C LEU A 60 -9.15 -16.13 9.47
N ARG A 61 -10.09 -16.06 10.42
CA ARG A 61 -11.36 -15.35 10.23
C ARG A 61 -11.13 -13.86 9.97
N GLU A 62 -10.26 -13.23 10.74
CA GLU A 62 -9.89 -11.82 10.56
C GLU A 62 -9.22 -11.57 9.20
N ALA A 63 -8.33 -12.46 8.77
CA ALA A 63 -7.71 -12.39 7.46
C ALA A 63 -8.73 -12.53 6.32
N LEU A 64 -9.71 -13.43 6.47
CA LEU A 64 -10.80 -13.61 5.51
C LEU A 64 -11.71 -12.38 5.44
N GLU A 65 -12.13 -11.83 6.58
CA GLU A 65 -12.91 -10.58 6.64
C GLU A 65 -12.16 -9.39 6.01
N THR A 66 -10.85 -9.34 6.21
CA THR A 66 -10.00 -8.31 5.60
C THR A 66 -9.90 -8.51 4.09
N GLY A 67 -9.75 -9.76 3.63
CA GLY A 67 -9.75 -10.10 2.22
C GLY A 67 -11.06 -9.72 1.54
N THR A 68 -12.21 -10.00 2.15
CA THR A 68 -13.52 -9.62 1.61
C THR A 68 -13.72 -8.11 1.56
N ARG A 69 -13.28 -7.35 2.59
CA ARG A 69 -13.28 -5.87 2.54
C ARG A 69 -12.41 -5.34 1.40
N SER A 70 -11.18 -5.82 1.26
CA SER A 70 -10.29 -5.37 0.18
C SER A 70 -10.86 -5.68 -1.20
N VAL A 71 -11.53 -6.81 -1.36
CA VAL A 71 -12.23 -7.16 -2.59
C VAL A 71 -13.41 -6.22 -2.87
N ALA A 72 -14.21 -5.89 -1.85
CA ALA A 72 -15.31 -4.92 -1.98
C ALA A 72 -14.79 -3.52 -2.33
N ASP A 73 -13.65 -3.10 -1.80
CA ASP A 73 -13.02 -1.83 -2.14
C ASP A 73 -12.56 -1.79 -3.60
N VAL A 74 -11.96 -2.88 -4.10
CA VAL A 74 -11.59 -3.03 -5.52
C VAL A 74 -12.82 -2.96 -6.41
N GLN A 75 -13.88 -3.69 -6.08
CA GLN A 75 -15.15 -3.64 -6.79
C GLN A 75 -15.67 -2.19 -6.86
N THR A 76 -15.73 -1.51 -5.72
CA THR A 76 -16.18 -0.11 -5.61
C THR A 76 -15.33 0.82 -6.49
N GLY A 77 -14.01 0.66 -6.46
CA GLY A 77 -13.08 1.45 -7.29
C GLY A 77 -13.29 1.24 -8.79
N LEU A 78 -13.46 -0.02 -9.22
CA LEU A 78 -13.72 -0.33 -10.63
C LEU A 78 -15.07 0.23 -11.10
N SER A 79 -16.11 0.16 -10.28
CA SER A 79 -17.40 0.79 -10.56
C SER A 79 -17.29 2.30 -10.69
N ALA A 80 -16.59 2.97 -9.78
CA ALA A 80 -16.38 4.42 -9.85
C ALA A 80 -15.61 4.83 -11.11
N VAL A 81 -14.60 4.05 -11.52
CA VAL A 81 -13.87 4.29 -12.78
C VAL A 81 -14.80 4.14 -13.98
N ALA A 82 -15.60 3.07 -14.03
CA ALA A 82 -16.60 2.85 -15.08
C ALA A 82 -17.57 4.04 -15.20
N ASP A 83 -18.09 4.55 -14.08
CA ASP A 83 -19.01 5.69 -14.06
C ASP A 83 -18.36 7.00 -14.57
N VAL A 84 -17.06 7.17 -14.34
CA VAL A 84 -16.30 8.31 -14.89
C VAL A 84 -16.15 8.19 -16.41
N TYR A 85 -15.81 7.01 -16.91
CA TYR A 85 -15.71 6.78 -18.36
C TYR A 85 -17.04 7.02 -19.07
N GLU A 86 -18.15 6.48 -18.54
CA GLU A 86 -19.50 6.68 -19.08
C GLU A 86 -19.87 8.16 -19.11
N ARG A 87 -19.58 8.92 -18.04
CA ARG A 87 -19.83 10.37 -18.00
C ARG A 87 -19.01 11.15 -19.02
N VAL A 88 -17.74 10.80 -19.21
CA VAL A 88 -16.87 11.44 -20.22
C VAL A 88 -17.38 11.14 -21.62
N ASP A 89 -17.79 9.91 -21.88
CA ASP A 89 -18.34 9.50 -23.17
C ASP A 89 -19.66 10.23 -23.47
N ASP A 90 -20.58 10.29 -22.51
CA ASP A 90 -21.83 11.06 -22.63
C ASP A 90 -21.58 12.54 -22.90
N THR A 91 -20.57 13.13 -22.26
CA THR A 91 -20.18 14.53 -22.47
C THR A 91 -19.67 14.74 -23.89
N HIS A 92 -18.82 13.84 -24.40
CA HIS A 92 -18.33 13.89 -25.78
C HIS A 92 -19.45 13.67 -26.79
N ALA A 93 -20.35 12.72 -26.56
CA ALA A 93 -21.50 12.46 -27.41
C ALA A 93 -22.43 13.69 -27.49
N GLN A 94 -22.63 14.41 -26.38
CA GLN A 94 -23.40 15.66 -26.36
C GLN A 94 -22.70 16.78 -27.15
N LEU A 95 -21.38 16.94 -26.98
CA LEU A 95 -20.62 17.94 -27.74
C LEU A 95 -20.68 17.67 -29.25
N LEU A 96 -20.55 16.41 -29.67
CA LEU A 96 -20.64 16.03 -31.08
C LEU A 96 -22.04 16.31 -31.66
N ARG A 97 -23.12 16.03 -30.92
CA ARG A 97 -24.49 16.39 -31.34
C ARG A 97 -24.67 17.88 -31.53
N ILE A 98 -24.13 18.72 -30.63
CA ILE A 98 -24.21 20.18 -30.76
C ILE A 98 -23.46 20.66 -32.01
N VAL A 99 -22.30 20.06 -32.34
CA VAL A 99 -21.58 20.39 -33.57
C VAL A 99 -22.36 19.97 -34.82
N ASP A 100 -22.97 18.78 -34.82
CA ASP A 100 -23.78 18.30 -35.95
C ASP A 100 -25.06 19.14 -36.16
N GLU A 101 -25.74 19.53 -35.08
CA GLU A 101 -26.93 20.39 -35.14
C GLU A 101 -26.58 21.85 -35.47
N GLY A 102 -25.40 22.33 -35.05
CA GLY A 102 -24.88 23.66 -35.36
C GLY A 102 -24.22 23.80 -36.74
N GLY A 103 -23.80 22.69 -37.36
CA GLY A 103 -23.10 22.67 -38.65
C GLY A 103 -24.00 22.79 -39.88
N GLY A 104 -25.33 22.72 -39.71
CA GLY A 104 -26.31 22.77 -40.80
C GLY A 104 -26.79 24.17 -41.20
N ALA A 105 -26.47 25.21 -40.44
CA ALA A 105 -26.83 26.59 -40.78
C ALA A 105 -25.55 27.40 -40.99
N SER A 106 -25.12 27.54 -42.24
CA SER A 106 -24.21 28.63 -42.61
C SER A 106 -24.84 29.95 -42.17
N PRO A 107 -24.30 30.66 -41.17
CA PRO A 107 -24.71 32.01 -40.91
C PRO A 107 -24.01 32.85 -41.99
N GLU A 108 -24.79 33.43 -42.90
CA GLU A 108 -24.27 34.53 -43.72
C GLU A 108 -23.63 35.57 -42.79
N PRO A 109 -22.48 36.16 -43.17
CA PRO A 109 -21.80 37.17 -42.38
C PRO A 109 -22.61 38.47 -42.38
N ARG A 110 -23.55 38.60 -41.45
CA ARG A 110 -24.24 39.87 -41.19
C ARG A 110 -23.29 40.77 -40.41
N THR A 111 -22.64 41.66 -41.16
CA THR A 111 -21.88 42.79 -40.63
C THR A 111 -22.86 43.85 -40.12
N ASP A 112 -23.25 43.77 -38.86
CA ASP A 112 -23.86 44.92 -38.18
C ASP A 112 -23.06 45.27 -36.93
N ALA A 113 -22.35 46.39 -37.08
CA ALA A 113 -21.62 47.07 -36.03
C ALA A 113 -22.62 47.76 -35.10
N THR A 114 -22.83 47.22 -33.90
CA THR A 114 -23.26 48.04 -32.76
C THR A 114 -22.65 47.52 -31.46
N ARG A 115 -21.63 48.25 -31.04
CA ARG A 115 -21.10 48.43 -29.68
C ARG A 115 -22.23 48.41 -28.63
N SER A 116 -22.18 47.50 -27.66
CA SER A 116 -22.74 47.74 -26.32
C SER A 116 -22.10 46.86 -25.25
N ALA A 117 -22.14 47.38 -24.03
CA ALA A 117 -21.26 47.13 -22.89
C ALA A 117 -21.24 45.70 -22.30
N ALA A 118 -20.11 45.43 -21.64
CA ALA A 118 -19.81 44.29 -20.79
C ALA A 118 -20.81 44.08 -19.63
N PRO A 119 -20.74 42.90 -18.99
CA PRO A 119 -20.32 42.93 -17.59
C PRO A 119 -19.16 41.96 -17.30
N ALA A 120 -18.30 42.38 -16.38
CA ALA A 120 -17.29 41.56 -15.73
C ALA A 120 -17.95 40.46 -14.88
N ASP A 121 -17.34 39.27 -14.78
CA ASP A 121 -16.63 38.74 -13.59
C ASP A 121 -16.17 37.27 -13.85
N PRO A 122 -15.56 36.51 -12.91
CA PRO A 122 -14.11 36.41 -12.69
C PRO A 122 -13.50 35.01 -12.98
N ALA A 123 -12.16 34.96 -12.92
CA ALA A 123 -11.31 33.79 -12.66
C ALA A 123 -11.23 32.70 -13.75
N THR A 124 -10.28 32.87 -14.67
CA THR A 124 -9.70 31.75 -15.42
C THR A 124 -8.23 31.63 -15.05
N GLY A 125 -7.91 30.56 -14.31
CA GLY A 125 -6.55 30.20 -13.95
C GLY A 125 -5.69 29.93 -15.18
N ALA A 126 -4.46 30.43 -15.14
CA ALA A 126 -3.46 30.22 -16.16
C ALA A 126 -3.17 28.72 -16.36
N VAL A 127 -3.57 28.19 -17.50
CA VAL A 127 -3.03 26.94 -18.02
C VAL A 127 -1.61 27.23 -18.48
N GLN A 128 -0.63 26.75 -17.72
CA GLN A 128 0.78 26.78 -18.10
C GLN A 128 0.95 26.07 -19.45
N GLN A 129 1.52 26.80 -20.40
CA GLN A 129 2.02 26.26 -21.67
C GLN A 129 2.99 25.11 -21.38
N ALA A 130 2.66 23.93 -21.91
CA ALA A 130 3.54 22.78 -21.93
C ALA A 130 4.81 23.12 -22.71
N GLY A 131 5.93 23.17 -21.98
CA GLY A 131 7.25 23.35 -22.54
C GLY A 131 7.63 22.22 -23.49
N VAL A 132 8.19 22.58 -24.63
CA VAL A 132 8.83 21.69 -25.60
C VAL A 132 9.94 20.92 -24.89
N VAL A 133 9.78 19.61 -24.71
CA VAL A 133 10.80 18.73 -24.13
C VAL A 133 11.83 18.40 -25.20
N PRO A 134 13.13 18.70 -25.00
CA PRO A 134 14.16 18.38 -25.97
C PRO A 134 14.35 16.86 -26.09
N VAL A 135 14.31 16.37 -27.33
CA VAL A 135 14.63 14.98 -27.71
C VAL A 135 16.13 14.77 -27.53
N GLY A 136 16.52 14.20 -26.39
CA GLY A 136 17.91 13.92 -26.06
C GLY A 136 18.06 12.62 -25.28
N LEU A 137 18.66 11.61 -25.95
CA LEU A 137 19.34 10.42 -25.41
C LEU A 137 18.46 9.32 -24.80
N THR A 138 18.12 8.37 -25.68
CA THR A 138 17.59 7.03 -25.41
C THR A 138 18.63 6.15 -24.69
N GLY A 139 18.81 6.36 -23.39
CA GLY A 139 19.12 5.25 -22.48
C GLY A 139 17.81 4.63 -22.00
N PRO A 140 17.75 3.32 -21.67
CA PRO A 140 16.59 2.78 -20.99
C PRO A 140 16.41 3.58 -19.69
N VAL A 141 15.32 4.35 -19.60
CA VAL A 141 14.93 5.02 -18.36
C VAL A 141 14.60 3.90 -17.38
N GLN A 142 15.56 3.55 -16.52
CA GLN A 142 15.31 2.63 -15.43
C GLN A 142 14.25 3.30 -14.56
N ALA A 143 13.05 2.70 -14.52
CA ALA A 143 12.00 3.17 -13.65
C ALA A 143 12.59 3.31 -12.23
N PRO A 144 12.32 4.42 -11.53
CA PRO A 144 12.84 4.60 -10.19
C PRO A 144 12.44 3.39 -9.35
N PRO A 145 13.36 2.84 -8.53
CA PRO A 145 13.08 1.65 -7.73
C PRO A 145 11.83 1.90 -6.90
N GLY A 146 10.96 0.89 -6.82
CA GLY A 146 9.76 0.96 -5.99
C GLY A 146 10.10 1.29 -4.54
N GLN A 147 9.15 1.89 -3.83
CA GLN A 147 9.40 2.47 -2.50
C GLN A 147 9.85 1.42 -1.47
N ARG A 148 9.43 0.15 -1.62
CA ARG A 148 9.92 -0.92 -0.74
C ARG A 148 11.32 -1.38 -1.14
N ALA A 149 11.63 -1.44 -2.44
CA ALA A 149 13.00 -1.66 -2.89
C ALA A 149 13.95 -0.56 -2.38
N LYS A 150 13.50 0.70 -2.37
CA LYS A 150 14.22 1.82 -1.77
C LYS A 150 14.41 1.65 -0.26
N ALA A 151 13.38 1.26 0.48
CA ALA A 151 13.48 0.97 1.92
C ALA A 151 14.53 -0.13 2.20
N ILE A 152 14.51 -1.22 1.42
CA ILE A 152 15.51 -2.30 1.51
C ILE A 152 16.92 -1.76 1.27
N ALA A 153 17.12 -0.93 0.24
CA ALA A 153 18.42 -0.35 -0.07
C ALA A 153 18.94 0.55 1.07
N VAL A 154 18.06 1.36 1.69
CA VAL A 154 18.41 2.18 2.86
C VAL A 154 18.82 1.30 4.04
N LEU A 155 18.04 0.28 4.38
CA LEU A 155 18.34 -0.64 5.47
C LEU A 155 19.64 -1.40 5.24
N GLN A 156 19.90 -1.87 4.01
CA GLN A 156 21.15 -2.54 3.65
C GLN A 156 22.36 -1.62 3.80
N ARG A 157 22.25 -0.36 3.35
CA ARG A 157 23.31 0.63 3.50
C ARG A 157 23.62 0.88 4.97
N ILE A 158 22.60 1.16 5.78
CA ILE A 158 22.76 1.42 7.22
C ILE A 158 23.31 0.19 7.93
N SER A 159 22.82 -1.01 7.62
CA SER A 159 23.29 -2.27 8.22
C SER A 159 24.75 -2.56 7.88
N LYS A 160 25.20 -2.21 6.67
CA LYS A 160 26.62 -2.33 6.29
C LYS A 160 27.52 -1.37 7.08
N GLU A 161 27.05 -0.16 7.34
CA GLU A 161 27.76 0.85 8.13
C GLU A 161 27.70 0.56 9.64
N ASN A 162 26.58 0.00 10.11
CA ASN A 162 26.29 -0.29 11.51
C ASN A 162 25.74 -1.72 11.65
N PRO A 163 26.61 -2.75 11.76
CA PRO A 163 26.18 -4.15 11.79
C PRO A 163 25.24 -4.49 12.95
N VAL A 164 25.42 -3.86 14.11
CA VAL A 164 24.54 -3.98 15.29
C VAL A 164 23.59 -2.79 15.32
N SER A 165 22.56 -2.80 14.46
CA SER A 165 21.60 -1.71 14.34
C SER A 165 20.16 -2.19 14.18
N VAL A 166 19.20 -1.28 14.40
CA VAL A 166 17.78 -1.49 14.09
C VAL A 166 17.62 -1.87 12.62
N ALA A 167 18.39 -1.25 11.71
CA ALA A 167 18.31 -1.56 10.29
C ALA A 167 18.64 -3.04 10.00
N THR A 168 19.64 -3.60 10.68
CA THR A 168 20.02 -5.01 10.54
C THR A 168 18.87 -5.94 10.93
N VAL A 169 18.17 -5.65 12.03
CA VAL A 169 17.06 -6.49 12.51
C VAL A 169 15.75 -6.25 11.76
N ALA A 170 15.54 -5.06 11.19
CA ALA A 170 14.34 -4.77 10.39
C ALA A 170 14.41 -5.33 8.95
N LEU A 171 15.62 -5.55 8.43
CA LEU A 171 15.83 -5.94 7.04
C LEU A 171 15.14 -7.26 6.63
N PRO A 172 15.18 -8.35 7.43
CA PRO A 172 14.46 -9.59 7.10
C PRO A 172 12.95 -9.38 6.98
N GLU A 173 12.34 -8.64 7.92
CA GLU A 173 10.90 -8.34 7.92
C GLU A 173 10.47 -7.58 6.67
N VAL A 174 11.22 -6.54 6.30
CA VAL A 174 10.91 -5.73 5.11
C VAL A 174 11.07 -6.53 3.82
N ARG A 175 12.05 -7.45 3.75
CA ARG A 175 12.22 -8.37 2.61
C ARG A 175 11.09 -9.40 2.52
N TRP A 176 10.68 -9.97 3.64
CA TRP A 176 9.55 -10.89 3.70
C TRP A 176 8.27 -10.20 3.20
N LEU A 177 7.99 -9.00 3.70
CA LEU A 177 6.90 -8.14 3.26
C LEU A 177 6.99 -7.78 1.76
N TYR A 178 8.20 -7.53 1.23
CA TYR A 178 8.41 -7.31 -0.21
C TYR A 178 8.08 -8.53 -1.04
N SER A 179 8.43 -9.73 -0.58
CA SER A 179 8.14 -10.97 -1.30
C SER A 179 6.63 -11.23 -1.42
N TRP A 180 5.87 -10.86 -0.38
CA TRP A 180 4.42 -11.06 -0.34
C TRP A 180 3.63 -9.97 -1.07
N ALA A 181 3.93 -8.68 -0.83
CA ALA A 181 3.15 -7.55 -1.34
C ALA A 181 3.82 -6.72 -2.45
N LYS A 182 5.07 -7.04 -2.81
CA LYS A 182 5.90 -6.23 -3.71
C LYS A 182 5.87 -4.75 -3.30
N ASP A 183 5.71 -3.85 -4.27
CA ASP A 183 5.61 -2.40 -4.05
C ASP A 183 4.17 -1.89 -3.91
N ASN A 184 3.16 -2.74 -4.09
CA ASN A 184 1.74 -2.32 -4.12
C ASN A 184 1.26 -1.71 -2.79
N LEU A 185 1.88 -2.10 -1.67
CA LEU A 185 1.55 -1.63 -0.31
C LEU A 185 2.70 -0.86 0.34
N SER A 186 3.57 -0.26 -0.47
CA SER A 186 4.78 0.41 0.03
C SER A 186 4.57 1.88 0.41
N ALA A 187 3.54 2.55 -0.11
CA ALA A 187 3.35 4.00 0.05
C ALA A 187 4.67 4.75 -0.19
N LYS A 188 5.04 5.74 0.64
CA LYS A 188 6.37 6.40 0.60
C LYS A 188 7.35 5.87 1.66
N ILE A 189 7.29 4.59 2.02
CA ILE A 189 8.10 4.05 3.13
C ILE A 189 9.61 4.15 2.86
N GLY A 190 10.04 4.03 1.59
CA GLY A 190 11.44 4.18 1.21
C GLY A 190 11.97 5.59 1.43
N ASP A 191 11.18 6.59 1.05
CA ASP A 191 11.48 8.00 1.31
C ASP A 191 11.51 8.27 2.83
N HIS A 192 10.55 7.72 3.58
CA HIS A 192 10.50 7.85 5.03
C HIS A 192 11.77 7.31 5.72
N TYR A 193 12.23 6.12 5.33
CA TYR A 193 13.45 5.54 5.87
C TYR A 193 14.71 6.33 5.52
N GLU A 194 14.79 6.85 4.29
CA GLU A 194 15.93 7.63 3.83
C GLU A 194 16.01 9.00 4.51
N ARG A 195 14.87 9.69 4.61
CA ARG A 195 14.80 11.10 5.02
C ARG A 195 14.54 11.27 6.51
N ASP A 196 13.57 10.54 7.06
CA ASP A 196 12.96 10.90 8.34
C ASP A 196 13.60 10.13 9.51
N ILE A 197 13.93 8.85 9.32
CA ILE A 197 14.43 7.99 10.40
C ILE A 197 15.80 7.32 10.21
N PRO A 198 16.74 7.80 9.37
CA PRO A 198 18.04 7.12 9.21
C PRO A 198 18.84 7.07 10.53
N HIS A 199 18.68 8.11 11.36
CA HIS A 199 19.32 8.20 12.66
C HIS A 199 18.77 7.20 13.68
N LEU A 200 17.49 6.82 13.61
CA LEU A 200 16.90 5.78 14.46
C LEU A 200 17.33 4.39 13.98
N LEU A 201 17.27 4.17 12.66
CA LEU A 201 17.63 2.91 12.03
C LEU A 201 19.11 2.53 12.28
N SER A 202 19.98 3.50 12.51
CA SER A 202 21.40 3.27 12.80
C SER A 202 21.70 2.94 14.27
N ARG A 203 20.74 3.09 15.19
CA ARG A 203 20.95 2.83 16.63
C ARG A 203 20.98 1.33 16.93
N PRO A 204 21.59 0.88 18.04
CA PRO A 204 21.52 -0.51 18.48
C PRO A 204 20.06 -0.98 18.69
N PRO A 205 19.71 -2.24 18.36
CA PRO A 205 18.34 -2.74 18.45
C PRO A 205 17.90 -3.09 19.89
N THR A 206 17.97 -2.13 20.81
CA THR A 206 17.40 -2.24 22.17
C THR A 206 15.88 -2.09 22.13
N ASP A 207 15.16 -2.56 23.15
CA ASP A 207 13.69 -2.44 23.21
C ASP A 207 13.21 -0.98 23.09
N ALA A 208 13.93 -0.05 23.72
CA ALA A 208 13.60 1.38 23.64
C ALA A 208 13.73 1.91 22.19
N ASN A 209 14.83 1.58 21.51
CA ASN A 209 15.05 2.04 20.13
C ASN A 209 14.09 1.39 19.14
N LEU A 210 13.77 0.11 19.31
CA LEU A 210 12.78 -0.58 18.49
C LEU A 210 11.39 0.05 18.66
N ARG A 211 11.01 0.39 19.89
CA ARG A 211 9.73 1.05 20.17
C ARG A 211 9.65 2.44 19.53
N GLU A 212 10.71 3.25 19.63
CA GLU A 212 10.75 4.58 19.02
C GLU A 212 10.61 4.52 17.48
N VAL A 213 11.24 3.53 16.85
CA VAL A 213 11.11 3.28 15.39
C VAL A 213 9.67 2.93 15.05
N VAL A 214 9.09 2.00 15.78
CA VAL A 214 7.71 1.54 15.59
C VAL A 214 6.69 2.66 15.78
N GLU A 215 6.84 3.50 16.80
CA GLU A 215 5.97 4.65 17.03
C GLU A 215 6.09 5.67 15.88
N THR A 216 7.31 5.87 15.37
CA THR A 216 7.56 6.76 14.24
C THR A 216 6.97 6.21 12.94
N GLU A 217 7.14 4.92 12.67
CA GLU A 217 6.50 4.25 11.54
C GLU A 217 4.97 4.27 11.67
N THR A 218 4.43 4.03 12.86
CA THR A 218 2.98 4.05 13.08
C THR A 218 2.41 5.43 12.74
N ARG A 219 3.08 6.50 13.17
CA ARG A 219 2.72 7.88 12.77
C ARG A 219 2.82 8.08 11.26
N PHE A 220 3.87 7.55 10.61
CA PHE A 220 3.99 7.59 9.16
C PHE A 220 2.82 6.87 8.46
N TRP A 221 2.45 5.67 8.89
CA TRP A 221 1.34 4.91 8.30
C TRP A 221 -0.01 5.61 8.47
N HIS A 222 -0.18 6.36 9.56
CA HIS A 222 -1.37 7.18 9.82
C HIS A 222 -1.35 8.54 9.10
N SER A 223 -0.23 8.93 8.50
CA SER A 223 -0.12 10.16 7.72
C SER A 223 -0.77 10.04 6.33
N THR A 224 -0.77 11.14 5.58
CA THR A 224 -1.15 11.19 4.16
C THR A 224 -0.12 10.53 3.24
N GLU A 225 1.11 10.29 3.71
CA GLU A 225 2.17 9.62 2.95
C GLU A 225 2.20 8.10 3.19
N GLY A 226 1.44 7.62 4.18
CA GLY A 226 1.22 6.20 4.45
C GLY A 226 0.15 5.57 3.56
N ASN A 227 -0.25 4.34 3.87
CA ASN A 227 -1.37 3.66 3.23
C ASN A 227 -2.22 2.91 4.27
N TRP A 228 -3.40 2.48 3.84
CA TRP A 228 -4.37 1.78 4.68
C TRP A 228 -3.82 0.46 5.24
N ALA A 229 -3.06 -0.31 4.45
CA ALA A 229 -2.53 -1.60 4.87
C ALA A 229 -1.50 -1.45 6.00
N GLY A 230 -0.68 -0.41 5.95
CA GLY A 230 0.19 -0.01 7.04
C GLY A 230 -0.63 0.25 8.31
N ARG A 231 -1.75 0.97 8.24
CA ARG A 231 -2.57 1.28 9.43
C ARG A 231 -3.17 0.08 10.13
N MET A 232 -3.28 -1.07 9.45
CA MET A 232 -3.83 -2.29 10.05
C MET A 232 -2.92 -2.93 11.11
N LEU A 233 -1.60 -2.75 10.99
CA LEU A 233 -0.69 -3.23 12.04
C LEU A 233 -0.69 -2.23 13.19
N SER A 234 -0.88 -2.72 14.42
CA SER A 234 -0.70 -1.92 15.62
C SER A 234 0.78 -1.60 15.86
N ALA A 235 1.06 -0.65 16.74
CA ALA A 235 2.44 -0.41 17.17
C ALA A 235 3.00 -1.68 17.83
N ASP A 236 2.23 -2.30 18.73
CA ASP A 236 2.65 -3.51 19.44
C ASP A 236 2.97 -4.68 18.49
N ASP A 237 2.15 -4.91 17.45
CA ASP A 237 2.43 -5.97 16.46
C ASP A 237 3.74 -5.74 15.71
N ARG A 238 4.05 -4.48 15.36
CA ARG A 238 5.33 -4.15 14.70
C ARG A 238 6.49 -4.32 15.67
N PHE A 239 6.31 -3.92 16.93
CA PHE A 239 7.31 -4.09 17.96
C PHE A 239 7.64 -5.56 18.19
N ASP A 240 6.62 -6.41 18.32
CA ASP A 240 6.79 -7.85 18.52
C ASP A 240 7.50 -8.50 17.32
N ARG A 241 7.17 -8.10 16.08
CA ARG A 241 7.89 -8.54 14.89
C ARG A 241 9.37 -8.16 14.91
N LEU A 242 9.70 -6.91 15.28
CA LEU A 242 11.10 -6.48 15.38
C LEU A 242 11.85 -7.18 16.53
N VAL A 243 11.19 -7.47 17.65
CA VAL A 243 11.77 -8.24 18.76
C VAL A 243 12.04 -9.68 18.33
N ASN A 244 11.11 -10.31 17.63
CA ASN A 244 11.29 -11.65 17.06
C ASN A 244 12.44 -11.67 16.05
N SER A 245 12.47 -10.72 15.12
CA SER A 245 13.53 -10.61 14.12
C SER A 245 14.91 -10.37 14.76
N ARG A 246 14.99 -9.53 15.81
CA ARG A 246 16.21 -9.38 16.62
C ARG A 246 16.63 -10.70 17.27
N THR A 247 15.68 -11.45 17.82
CA THR A 247 15.96 -12.74 18.49
C THR A 247 16.50 -13.76 17.50
N GLU A 248 15.90 -13.86 16.31
CA GLU A 248 16.39 -14.70 15.21
C GLU A 248 17.79 -14.28 14.75
N TRP A 249 18.02 -12.98 14.58
CA TRP A 249 19.32 -12.41 14.23
C TRP A 249 20.40 -12.75 15.27
N LEU A 250 20.10 -12.63 16.56
CA LEU A 250 21.00 -13.03 17.65
C LEU A 250 21.26 -14.54 17.63
N ASN A 251 20.23 -15.36 17.41
CA ASN A 251 20.35 -16.81 17.36
C ASN A 251 21.16 -17.33 16.16
N ALA A 252 21.28 -16.55 15.09
CA ALA A 252 22.12 -16.87 13.94
C ALA A 252 23.63 -16.66 14.19
N MET A 253 24.01 -16.02 15.29
CA MET A 253 25.42 -15.75 15.63
C MET A 253 26.07 -16.91 16.40
N PRO A 254 27.43 -17.01 16.38
CA PRO A 254 28.15 -17.87 17.32
C PRO A 254 27.79 -17.55 18.78
N PRO A 255 27.63 -18.55 19.67
CA PRO A 255 27.12 -18.33 21.03
C PRO A 255 27.87 -17.26 21.83
N ALA A 256 29.21 -17.22 21.75
CA ALA A 256 30.00 -16.22 22.47
C ALA A 256 29.75 -14.79 21.99
N GLU A 257 29.54 -14.60 20.69
CA GLU A 257 29.23 -13.30 20.10
C GLU A 257 27.79 -12.88 20.42
N ARG A 258 26.84 -13.81 20.28
CA ARG A 258 25.44 -13.63 20.67
C ARG A 258 25.33 -13.15 22.12
N ASP A 259 25.99 -13.84 23.05
CA ASP A 259 25.89 -13.54 24.49
C ASP A 259 26.59 -12.21 24.86
N ARG A 260 27.61 -11.81 24.09
CA ARG A 260 28.22 -10.47 24.21
C ARG A 260 27.24 -9.40 23.74
N ILE A 261 26.72 -9.51 22.52
CA ILE A 261 25.82 -8.51 21.93
C ILE A 261 24.51 -8.43 22.72
N ALA A 262 23.93 -9.55 23.14
CA ALA A 262 22.72 -9.56 23.95
C ALA A 262 22.90 -8.79 25.27
N ARG A 263 24.06 -8.93 25.94
CA ARG A 263 24.39 -8.14 27.14
C ARG A 263 24.54 -6.66 26.84
N GLU A 264 25.20 -6.29 25.74
CA GLU A 264 25.34 -4.90 25.30
C GLU A 264 23.96 -4.26 24.98
N LEU A 265 23.03 -5.04 24.45
CA LEU A 265 21.67 -4.60 24.14
C LEU A 265 20.72 -4.64 25.35
N GLY A 266 21.14 -5.20 26.49
CA GLY A 266 20.29 -5.40 27.67
C GLY A 266 19.17 -6.44 27.46
N VAL A 267 19.33 -7.36 26.52
CA VAL A 267 18.32 -8.38 26.17
C VAL A 267 18.60 -9.66 26.95
N GLN A 268 17.57 -10.19 27.61
CA GLN A 268 17.63 -11.52 28.23
C GLN A 268 17.27 -12.55 27.17
N LEU A 269 18.24 -13.37 26.77
CA LEU A 269 17.97 -14.55 25.95
C LEU A 269 17.22 -15.56 26.81
N GLY A 270 16.00 -15.93 26.42
CA GLY A 270 15.23 -16.98 27.08
C GLY A 270 16.07 -18.24 27.22
N ARG A 271 16.21 -18.74 28.44
CA ARG A 271 16.86 -20.04 28.72
C ARG A 271 15.93 -21.20 28.40
#